data_AF-A0A927FU57-F1
#
_entry.id   AF-A0A927FU57-F1
#
_cell.length_a   1.000
_cell.length_b   1.000
_cell.length_c   1.000
_cell.angle_alpha   90.00
_cell.angle_beta   90.00
_cell.angle_gamma   90.00
#
_symmetry.space_group_name_H-M   'P 1'
#
loop_
_entity.id
_entity.type
_entity.pdbx_description
1 polymer ?
#
loop_
_entity_poly.entity_id
_entity_poly.type
_entity_poly.pdbx_seq_one_letter_code
_entity_poly.pdbx_strand_id
1 'polypeptide(L)'
;MSLRSNGIAAPALFALMTGLAGVGAAQAGGFTAEQAEAGEQAYNTNCARCHGSQLEGVEAPGLAGHDVMQNWDTAGGLYDFISVAMPPSAPGQLGSETYVNIVAYIMKFNGAQPGDTPLTDDPDQLYSVSLAEETAAGAASQASAALDAGGAPAAAGAGAGPEAAQPAATDVPQAYTWGKELPGATPAPAQSTPAATPAEPSVPQAYTWGKDLPTAGN
;
A
#
# COMPACT_ATOMS: atom_id res chain seq x y z
N MET A 1 28.02 -61.61 -59.07
CA MET A 1 26.95 -60.60 -59.21
C MET A 1 25.93 -60.77 -58.09
N SER A 2 25.83 -59.75 -57.23
CA SER A 2 24.72 -59.29 -56.37
C SER A 2 23.96 -60.26 -55.46
N LEU A 3 24.26 -60.20 -54.15
CA LEU A 3 23.28 -60.43 -53.09
C LEU A 3 22.54 -59.11 -52.81
N ARG A 4 21.20 -59.15 -52.84
CA ARG A 4 20.31 -58.05 -52.45
C ARG A 4 20.04 -58.15 -50.94
N SER A 5 20.41 -57.13 -50.17
CA SER A 5 20.05 -57.01 -48.76
C SER A 5 18.93 -55.97 -48.60
N ASN A 6 17.77 -56.40 -48.12
CA ASN A 6 16.65 -55.53 -47.75
C ASN A 6 16.80 -55.16 -46.26
N GLY A 7 17.15 -53.91 -45.98
CA GLY A 7 17.19 -53.36 -44.63
C GLY A 7 15.79 -52.96 -44.15
N ILE A 8 15.37 -53.55 -43.04
CA ILE A 8 14.13 -53.29 -42.31
C ILE A 8 14.22 -51.90 -41.65
N ALA A 9 13.27 -51.02 -41.94
CA ALA A 9 13.13 -49.73 -41.27
C ALA A 9 12.41 -49.91 -39.92
N ALA A 10 13.05 -49.51 -38.82
CA ALA A 10 12.43 -49.40 -37.50
C ALA A 10 11.95 -47.95 -37.29
N PRO A 11 10.70 -47.71 -36.83
CA PRO A 11 10.25 -46.35 -36.51
C PRO A 11 10.78 -45.95 -35.13
N ALA A 12 11.53 -44.85 -35.09
CA ALA A 12 11.90 -44.20 -33.85
C ALA A 12 10.67 -43.49 -33.27
N LEU A 13 10.18 -43.95 -32.11
CA LEU A 13 9.19 -43.22 -31.31
C LEU A 13 9.84 -41.95 -30.77
N PHE A 14 9.42 -40.80 -31.28
CA PHE A 14 9.65 -39.50 -30.66
C PHE A 14 8.76 -39.40 -29.41
N ALA A 15 9.35 -39.56 -28.23
CA ALA A 15 8.68 -39.26 -26.97
C ALA A 15 8.53 -37.73 -26.86
N LEU A 16 7.29 -37.25 -26.95
CA LEU A 16 6.94 -35.85 -26.75
C LEU A 16 6.97 -35.57 -25.24
N MET A 17 8.10 -35.08 -24.73
CA MET A 17 8.20 -34.53 -23.37
C MET A 17 7.56 -33.14 -23.35
N THR A 18 6.29 -33.09 -22.98
CA THR A 18 5.60 -31.85 -22.64
C THR A 18 6.22 -31.28 -21.37
N GLY A 19 7.09 -30.27 -21.51
CA GLY A 19 7.64 -29.54 -20.37
C GLY A 19 6.54 -28.75 -19.67
N LEU A 20 6.27 -29.06 -18.40
CA LEU A 20 5.55 -28.14 -17.52
C LEU A 20 6.49 -26.97 -17.25
N ALA A 21 6.28 -25.86 -17.95
CA ALA A 21 6.83 -24.57 -17.52
C ALA A 21 6.15 -24.21 -16.19
N GLY A 22 6.89 -24.32 -15.09
CA GLY A 22 6.44 -23.79 -13.81
C GLY A 22 6.19 -22.30 -13.96
N VAL A 23 4.96 -21.87 -13.67
CA VAL A 23 4.64 -20.46 -13.48
C VAL A 23 5.41 -20.04 -12.25
N GLY A 24 6.54 -19.34 -12.42
CA GLY A 24 7.22 -18.71 -11.31
C GLY A 24 6.22 -17.78 -10.63
N ALA A 25 6.07 -17.89 -9.31
CA ALA A 25 5.35 -16.89 -8.54
C ALA A 25 5.88 -15.51 -8.99
N ALA A 26 5.02 -14.51 -9.17
CA ALA A 26 5.53 -13.19 -9.51
C ALA A 26 6.35 -12.67 -8.32
N GLN A 27 7.69 -12.64 -8.44
CA GLN A 27 8.56 -11.94 -7.50
C GLN A 27 8.40 -10.44 -7.78
N ALA A 28 7.36 -9.85 -7.22
CA ALA A 28 7.14 -8.42 -7.19
C ALA A 28 6.79 -8.07 -5.75
N GLY A 29 7.75 -7.41 -5.13
CA GLY A 29 7.65 -6.79 -3.84
C GLY A 29 9.04 -6.34 -3.50
N GLY A 30 9.35 -5.09 -3.83
CA GLY A 30 10.63 -4.47 -3.51
C GLY A 30 10.79 -4.36 -2.00
N PHE A 31 10.99 -5.49 -1.31
CA PHE A 31 11.34 -5.69 0.09
C PHE A 31 11.56 -7.20 0.36
N THR A 32 12.34 -7.55 1.39
CA THR A 32 12.53 -8.95 1.80
C THR A 32 11.60 -9.39 2.93
N ALA A 33 11.48 -10.70 3.13
CA ALA A 33 10.70 -11.25 4.25
C ALA A 33 11.22 -10.76 5.61
N GLU A 34 12.55 -10.69 5.76
CA GLU A 34 13.22 -10.20 6.97
C GLU A 34 12.90 -8.73 7.23
N GLN A 35 12.81 -7.89 6.19
CA GLN A 35 12.43 -6.49 6.33
C GLN A 35 10.99 -6.36 6.83
N ALA A 36 10.07 -7.15 6.28
CA ALA A 36 8.68 -7.13 6.75
C ALA A 36 8.54 -7.64 8.19
N GLU A 37 9.33 -8.64 8.60
CA GLU A 37 9.35 -9.13 9.98
C GLU A 37 9.95 -8.12 10.97
N ALA A 38 11.05 -7.45 10.60
CA ALA A 38 11.61 -6.35 11.38
C ALA A 38 10.62 -5.17 11.46
N GLY A 39 9.94 -4.90 10.35
CA GLY A 39 8.90 -3.88 10.23
C GLY A 39 7.71 -4.13 11.14
N GLU A 40 7.26 -5.38 11.25
CA GLU A 40 6.18 -5.78 12.15
C GLU A 40 6.52 -5.49 13.60
N GLN A 41 7.74 -5.83 14.03
CA GLN A 41 8.21 -5.56 15.39
C GLN A 41 8.28 -4.05 15.68
N ALA A 42 8.81 -3.28 14.72
CA ALA A 42 8.89 -1.83 14.81
C ALA A 42 7.49 -1.18 14.84
N TYR A 43 6.57 -1.65 13.99
CA TYR A 43 5.18 -1.19 13.92
C TYR A 43 4.46 -1.46 15.25
N ASN A 44 4.59 -2.67 15.79
CA ASN A 44 3.96 -3.04 17.06
C ASN A 44 4.45 -2.18 18.23
N THR A 45 5.71 -1.77 18.20
CA THR A 45 6.31 -0.90 19.21
C THR A 45 5.84 0.56 19.07
N ASN A 46 5.74 1.08 17.84
CA ASN A 46 5.65 2.52 17.61
C ASN A 46 4.27 2.99 17.11
N CYS A 47 3.50 2.13 16.44
CA CYS A 47 2.34 2.49 15.63
C CYS A 47 1.05 1.82 16.12
N ALA A 48 1.13 0.55 16.53
CA ALA A 48 -0.04 -0.29 16.81
C ALA A 48 -0.95 0.24 17.93
N ARG A 49 -0.43 1.04 18.87
CA ARG A 49 -1.26 1.64 19.93
C ARG A 49 -2.43 2.48 19.40
N CYS A 50 -2.25 3.14 18.24
CA CYS A 50 -3.27 3.99 17.63
C CYS A 50 -3.88 3.34 16.37
N HIS A 51 -3.05 2.68 15.56
CA HIS A 51 -3.45 2.08 14.27
C HIS A 51 -3.91 0.62 14.39
N GLY A 52 -3.84 0.03 15.58
CA GLY A 52 -4.23 -1.37 15.82
C GLY A 52 -3.14 -2.37 15.44
N SER A 53 -3.12 -3.52 16.12
CA SER A 53 -2.13 -4.60 15.90
C SER A 53 -2.30 -5.34 14.57
N GLN A 54 -3.48 -5.23 13.97
CA GLN A 54 -3.83 -5.78 12.65
C GLN A 54 -4.12 -4.65 11.66
N LEU A 55 -3.57 -3.45 11.90
CA LEU A 55 -3.75 -2.27 11.04
C LEU A 55 -5.23 -1.88 10.89
N GLU A 56 -6.10 -2.31 11.82
CA GLU A 56 -7.55 -2.14 11.72
C GLU A 56 -8.02 -0.72 12.04
N GLY A 57 -7.16 0.09 12.68
CA GLY A 57 -7.50 1.41 13.18
C GLY A 57 -8.32 1.33 14.47
N VAL A 58 -7.82 1.97 15.53
CA VAL A 58 -8.51 2.04 16.84
C VAL A 58 -8.80 3.49 17.20
N GLU A 59 -7.73 4.28 17.29
CA GLU A 59 -7.79 5.72 17.56
C GLU A 59 -7.31 6.56 16.37
N ALA A 60 -6.58 5.93 15.45
CA ALA A 60 -6.12 6.50 14.19
C ALA A 60 -6.66 5.67 13.01
N PRO A 61 -6.60 6.20 11.77
CA PRO A 61 -7.11 5.48 10.59
C PRO A 61 -6.49 4.09 10.43
N GLY A 62 -7.29 3.13 9.95
CA GLY A 62 -6.79 1.82 9.55
C GLY A 62 -5.80 1.92 8.40
N LEU A 63 -4.84 0.99 8.37
CA LEU A 63 -3.76 0.89 7.38
C LEU A 63 -3.88 -0.36 6.50
N ALA A 64 -5.00 -1.08 6.61
CA ALA A 64 -5.33 -2.27 5.85
C ALA A 64 -6.37 -1.98 4.76
N GLY A 65 -6.22 -2.65 3.61
CA GLY A 65 -7.14 -2.62 2.48
C GLY A 65 -6.61 -1.89 1.26
N HIS A 66 -7.14 -2.28 0.09
CA HIS A 66 -6.78 -1.71 -1.21
C HIS A 66 -7.00 -0.19 -1.28
N ASP A 67 -8.10 0.30 -0.74
CA ASP A 67 -8.42 1.74 -0.73
C ASP A 67 -7.38 2.54 0.05
N VAL A 68 -6.81 1.96 1.10
CA VAL A 68 -5.77 2.59 1.90
C VAL A 68 -4.46 2.65 1.12
N MET A 69 -4.07 1.58 0.43
CA MET A 69 -2.84 1.54 -0.38
C MET A 69 -2.83 2.55 -1.54
N GLN A 70 -4.00 2.99 -2.01
CA GLN A 70 -4.10 4.03 -3.04
C GLN A 70 -3.85 5.46 -2.53
N ASN A 71 -3.81 5.69 -1.21
CA ASN A 71 -3.66 7.05 -0.67
C ASN A 71 -2.27 7.65 -0.87
N TRP A 72 -1.26 6.82 -1.10
CA TRP A 72 0.14 7.25 -1.18
C TRP A 72 0.78 7.00 -2.54
N ASP A 73 0.07 6.34 -3.46
CA ASP A 73 0.52 5.85 -4.78
C ASP A 73 1.70 4.86 -4.71
N THR A 74 2.81 5.24 -4.05
CA THR A 74 4.07 4.51 -4.02
C THR A 74 4.59 4.28 -2.59
N ALA A 75 5.54 3.33 -2.45
CA ALA A 75 6.24 3.11 -1.18
C ALA A 75 6.96 4.37 -0.70
N GLY A 76 7.47 5.19 -1.64
CA GLY A 76 8.05 6.51 -1.36
C GLY A 76 7.05 7.49 -0.77
N GLY A 77 5.84 7.56 -1.31
CA GLY A 77 4.79 8.43 -0.76
C GLY A 77 4.41 8.06 0.68
N LEU A 78 4.36 6.76 1.00
CA LEU A 78 4.11 6.29 2.35
C LEU A 78 5.31 6.57 3.27
N TYR A 79 6.54 6.26 2.82
CA TYR A 79 7.78 6.51 3.54
C TYR A 79 7.94 8.00 3.91
N ASP A 80 7.74 8.89 2.95
CA ASP A 80 7.86 10.33 3.16
C ASP A 80 6.87 10.82 4.20
N PHE A 81 5.63 10.34 4.14
CA PHE A 81 4.63 10.71 5.15
C PHE A 81 5.01 10.23 6.55
N ILE A 82 5.33 8.94 6.72
CA ILE A 82 5.58 8.38 8.05
C ILE A 82 6.89 8.91 8.64
N SER A 83 7.90 9.19 7.81
CA SER A 83 9.21 9.67 8.26
C SER A 83 9.17 11.13 8.75
N VAL A 84 8.15 11.91 8.40
CA VAL A 84 8.03 13.30 8.87
C VAL A 84 6.89 13.52 9.85
N ALA A 85 5.85 12.68 9.82
CA ALA A 85 4.64 12.88 10.63
C ALA A 85 4.46 11.84 11.75
N MET A 86 5.16 10.70 11.68
CA MET A 86 4.94 9.58 12.60
C MET A 86 6.21 9.19 13.38
N PRO A 87 6.06 8.67 14.61
CA PRO A 87 4.87 8.76 15.45
C PRO A 87 4.56 10.22 15.87
N PRO A 88 3.30 10.62 16.17
CA PRO A 88 2.98 12.02 16.47
C PRO A 88 3.71 12.58 17.70
N SER A 89 4.05 11.69 18.64
CA SER A 89 4.80 12.03 19.85
C SER A 89 6.32 12.21 19.60
N ALA A 90 6.84 11.69 18.49
CA ALA A 90 8.26 11.75 18.13
C ALA A 90 8.45 11.64 16.61
N PRO A 91 8.01 12.62 15.81
CA PRO A 91 8.08 12.54 14.35
C PRO A 91 9.54 12.45 13.86
N GLY A 92 9.80 11.56 12.91
CA GLY A 92 11.11 11.39 12.27
C GLY A 92 12.21 10.75 13.12
N GLN A 93 11.88 10.21 14.29
CA GLN A 93 12.90 9.75 15.24
C GLN A 93 13.26 8.25 15.12
N LEU A 94 12.62 7.48 14.23
CA LEU A 94 12.86 6.03 14.14
C LEU A 94 14.07 5.64 13.27
N GLY A 95 14.55 6.56 12.42
CA GLY A 95 15.62 6.29 11.45
C GLY A 95 15.11 5.65 10.16
N SER A 96 15.82 5.89 9.05
CA SER A 96 15.36 5.52 7.69
C SER A 96 15.13 4.03 7.52
N GLU A 97 16.08 3.19 7.94
CA GLU A 97 15.96 1.72 7.89
C GLU A 97 14.71 1.22 8.61
N THR A 98 14.37 1.79 9.78
CA THR A 98 13.18 1.40 10.53
C THR A 98 11.90 1.79 9.78
N TYR A 99 11.85 2.98 9.19
CA TYR A 99 10.70 3.39 8.38
C TYR A 99 10.54 2.54 7.12
N VAL A 100 11.62 2.21 6.42
CA VAL A 100 11.62 1.30 5.26
C VAL A 100 11.06 -0.07 5.65
N ASN A 101 11.51 -0.63 6.77
CA ASN A 101 11.00 -1.90 7.27
C ASN A 101 9.50 -1.81 7.63
N ILE A 102 9.04 -0.71 8.25
CA ILE A 102 7.62 -0.48 8.52
C ILE A 102 6.80 -0.42 7.21
N VAL A 103 7.31 0.23 6.16
CA VAL A 103 6.66 0.23 4.83
C VAL A 103 6.55 -1.19 4.28
N ALA A 104 7.64 -1.96 4.32
CA ALA A 104 7.66 -3.36 3.89
C ALA A 104 6.62 -4.22 4.65
N TYR A 105 6.48 -4.01 5.96
CA TYR A 105 5.46 -4.68 6.76
C TYR A 105 4.03 -4.31 6.33
N ILE A 106 3.73 -3.02 6.16
CA ILE A 106 2.41 -2.56 5.73
C ILE A 106 2.08 -3.13 4.34
N MET A 107 3.05 -3.15 3.41
CA MET A 107 2.87 -3.78 2.10
C MET A 107 2.56 -5.28 2.21
N LYS A 108 3.35 -6.03 3.00
CA LYS A 108 3.11 -7.47 3.24
C LYS A 108 1.74 -7.73 3.84
N PHE A 109 1.34 -6.96 4.85
CA PHE A 109 0.03 -7.09 5.49
C PHE A 109 -1.11 -6.89 4.48
N ASN A 110 -0.92 -5.96 3.54
CA ASN A 110 -1.87 -5.67 2.47
C ASN A 110 -1.79 -6.63 1.29
N GLY A 111 -0.96 -7.67 1.36
CA GLY A 111 -0.95 -8.78 0.41
C GLY A 111 0.27 -8.81 -0.52
N ALA A 112 1.12 -7.78 -0.54
CA ALA A 112 2.34 -7.79 -1.33
C ALA A 112 3.25 -8.96 -0.93
N GLN A 113 3.92 -9.58 -1.89
CA GLN A 113 4.77 -10.74 -1.62
C GLN A 113 6.23 -10.31 -1.46
N PRO A 114 6.94 -10.77 -0.43
CA PRO A 114 8.36 -10.46 -0.30
C PRO A 114 9.16 -11.06 -1.47
N GLY A 115 10.19 -10.33 -1.91
CA GLY A 115 11.18 -10.80 -2.88
C GLY A 115 12.58 -10.94 -2.27
N ASP A 116 13.57 -11.13 -3.13
CA ASP A 116 14.98 -11.25 -2.73
C ASP A 116 15.74 -9.92 -2.76
N THR A 117 15.11 -8.86 -3.27
CA THR A 117 15.72 -7.52 -3.36
C THR A 117 15.25 -6.66 -2.19
N PRO A 118 16.18 -6.14 -1.36
CA PRO A 118 15.79 -5.29 -0.25
C PRO A 118 15.26 -3.94 -0.74
N LEU A 119 14.24 -3.45 -0.03
CA LEU A 119 13.84 -2.04 -0.09
C LEU A 119 14.90 -1.22 0.64
N THR A 120 15.27 -0.08 0.10
CA THR A 120 16.22 0.85 0.70
C THR A 120 15.56 2.22 0.85
N ASP A 121 16.27 3.15 1.50
CA ASP A 121 15.85 4.56 1.58
C ASP A 121 16.25 5.37 0.33
N ASP A 122 16.65 4.70 -0.76
CA ASP A 122 16.86 5.31 -2.07
C ASP A 122 15.51 5.82 -2.62
N PRO A 123 15.35 7.14 -2.85
CA PRO A 123 14.10 7.69 -3.37
C PRO A 123 13.74 7.11 -4.74
N ASP A 124 14.70 6.85 -5.62
CA ASP A 124 14.39 6.33 -6.95
C ASP A 124 13.79 4.93 -6.86
N GLN A 125 14.29 4.11 -5.92
CA GLN A 125 13.73 2.79 -5.65
C GLN A 125 12.32 2.91 -5.02
N LEU A 126 12.19 3.69 -3.94
CA LEU A 126 10.94 3.83 -3.20
C LEU A 126 9.78 4.35 -4.07
N TYR A 127 10.05 5.32 -4.94
CA TYR A 127 9.04 5.89 -5.83
C TYR A 127 8.73 5.01 -7.05
N SER A 128 9.55 4.01 -7.34
CA SER A 128 9.27 3.03 -8.40
C SER A 128 8.30 1.92 -7.96
N VAL A 129 8.10 1.74 -6.66
CA VAL A 129 7.26 0.67 -6.09
C VAL A 129 5.84 1.17 -5.90
N SER A 130 4.91 0.70 -6.74
CA SER A 130 3.48 1.04 -6.68
C SER A 130 2.75 0.24 -5.60
N LEU A 131 2.20 0.90 -4.58
CA LEU A 131 1.58 0.18 -3.45
C LEU A 131 0.35 -0.62 -3.88
N ALA A 132 -0.52 -0.03 -4.69
CA ALA A 132 -1.75 -0.68 -5.13
C ALA A 132 -1.46 -1.88 -6.05
N GLU A 133 -0.50 -1.77 -6.95
CA GLU A 133 -0.16 -2.86 -7.89
C GLU A 133 0.50 -4.02 -7.16
N GLU A 134 1.49 -3.75 -6.30
CA GLU A 134 2.23 -4.77 -5.55
C GLU A 134 1.30 -5.55 -4.60
N THR A 135 0.40 -4.85 -3.90
CA THR A 135 -0.53 -5.47 -2.96
C THR A 135 -1.64 -6.26 -3.66
N ALA A 136 -2.17 -5.75 -4.78
CA ALA A 136 -3.16 -6.47 -5.58
C ALA A 136 -2.57 -7.73 -6.26
N ALA A 137 -1.36 -7.63 -6.84
CA ALA A 137 -0.67 -8.75 -7.46
C ALA A 137 -0.35 -9.86 -6.45
N GLY A 138 0.09 -9.47 -5.25
CA GLY A 138 0.38 -10.42 -4.19
C GLY A 138 -0.88 -11.08 -3.60
N ALA A 139 -1.98 -10.34 -3.43
CA ALA A 139 -3.26 -10.91 -3.03
C ALA A 139 -3.81 -11.92 -4.06
N ALA A 140 -3.68 -11.61 -5.36
CA ALA A 140 -4.07 -12.51 -6.44
C ALA A 140 -3.21 -13.79 -6.47
N SER A 141 -1.90 -13.65 -6.28
CA SER A 141 -0.96 -14.79 -6.24
C SER A 141 -1.26 -15.75 -5.08
N GLN A 142 -1.57 -15.21 -3.90
CA GLN A 142 -1.98 -16.00 -2.74
C GLN A 142 -3.32 -16.71 -2.98
N ALA A 143 -4.28 -16.05 -3.63
CA ALA A 143 -5.56 -16.66 -3.99
C ALA A 143 -5.35 -17.83 -4.95
N SER A 144 -4.50 -17.70 -5.97
CA SER A 144 -4.16 -18.83 -6.86
C SER A 144 -3.46 -19.97 -6.12
N ALA A 145 -2.50 -19.68 -5.25
CA ALA A 145 -1.79 -20.69 -4.48
C ALA A 145 -2.72 -21.46 -3.52
N ALA A 146 -3.70 -20.78 -2.91
CA ALA A 146 -4.69 -21.42 -2.06
C ALA A 146 -5.59 -22.40 -2.85
N LEU A 147 -6.00 -22.01 -4.06
CA LEU A 147 -6.79 -22.86 -4.96
C LEU A 147 -6.00 -24.12 -5.38
N ASP A 148 -4.71 -23.96 -5.72
CA ASP A 148 -3.83 -25.09 -6.06
C ASP A 148 -3.56 -26.03 -4.88
N ALA A 149 -3.52 -25.49 -3.66
CA ALA A 149 -3.38 -26.29 -2.43
C ALA A 149 -4.66 -27.04 -2.03
N GLY A 150 -5.75 -26.93 -2.80
CA GLY A 150 -7.05 -27.50 -2.45
C GLY A 150 -7.67 -26.84 -1.21
N GLY A 151 -7.15 -25.68 -0.80
CA GLY A 151 -7.69 -24.87 0.28
C GLY A 151 -8.85 -24.03 -0.26
N ALA A 152 -10.02 -24.11 0.40
CA ALA A 152 -10.99 -23.03 0.26
C ALA A 152 -10.28 -21.72 0.65
N PRO A 153 -10.47 -20.61 -0.10
CA PRO A 153 -9.78 -19.37 0.22
C PRO A 153 -10.10 -19.00 1.67
N ALA A 154 -9.08 -19.01 2.52
CA ALA A 154 -9.19 -18.37 3.82
C ALA A 154 -9.44 -16.90 3.51
N ALA A 155 -10.61 -16.40 3.89
CA ALA A 155 -10.87 -14.98 3.90
C ALA A 155 -9.78 -14.34 4.79
N ALA A 156 -8.76 -13.76 4.15
CA ALA A 156 -7.88 -12.82 4.81
C ALA A 156 -8.79 -11.72 5.37
N GLY A 157 -8.87 -11.66 6.70
CA GLY A 157 -9.67 -10.76 7.53
C GLY A 157 -10.66 -9.84 6.81
N ALA A 158 -11.72 -10.41 6.24
CA ALA A 158 -12.93 -9.64 5.97
C ALA A 158 -13.71 -9.55 7.29
N GLY A 159 -13.33 -8.59 8.13
CA GLY A 159 -14.19 -8.15 9.21
C GLY A 159 -15.38 -7.39 8.64
N ALA A 160 -16.45 -8.11 8.23
CA ALA A 160 -17.84 -7.66 8.25
C ALA A 160 -18.77 -8.72 7.64
N GLY A 161 -19.50 -9.43 8.49
CA GLY A 161 -20.78 -10.07 8.13
C GLY A 161 -21.96 -9.11 8.36
N PRO A 162 -23.13 -9.33 7.75
CA PRO A 162 -24.11 -8.28 7.48
C PRO A 162 -25.13 -8.13 8.61
N GLU A 163 -25.21 -6.93 9.18
CA GLU A 163 -26.44 -6.47 9.83
C GLU A 163 -27.03 -5.32 9.02
N ALA A 164 -28.32 -5.46 8.72
CA ALA A 164 -29.09 -4.59 7.86
C ALA A 164 -29.06 -3.14 8.37
N ALA A 165 -28.55 -2.24 7.54
CA ALA A 165 -28.56 -0.81 7.77
C ALA A 165 -30.00 -0.28 7.82
N GLN A 166 -30.38 0.31 8.95
CA GLN A 166 -31.41 1.34 9.01
C GLN A 166 -30.76 2.71 8.75
N PRO A 167 -31.42 3.63 8.02
CA PRO A 167 -30.79 4.87 7.59
C PRO A 167 -30.74 5.84 8.77
N ALA A 168 -29.56 6.03 9.33
CA ALA A 168 -29.28 7.14 10.23
C ALA A 168 -28.74 8.33 9.42
N ALA A 169 -29.26 9.50 9.75
CA ALA A 169 -29.16 10.74 9.01
C ALA A 169 -27.71 11.15 8.68
N THR A 170 -27.56 11.65 7.46
CA THR A 170 -26.37 12.28 6.90
C THR A 170 -26.10 13.61 7.62
N ASP A 171 -25.13 13.62 8.52
CA ASP A 171 -24.38 14.83 8.90
C ASP A 171 -22.98 14.39 9.38
N VAL A 172 -22.14 14.01 8.42
CA VAL A 172 -20.69 13.94 8.63
C VAL A 172 -20.10 15.20 7.99
N PRO A 173 -19.44 16.09 8.76
CA PRO A 173 -18.84 17.28 8.20
C PRO A 173 -17.74 16.87 7.21
N GLN A 174 -17.84 17.41 6.00
CA GLN A 174 -16.86 17.26 4.93
C GLN A 174 -15.52 17.90 5.35
N ALA A 175 -14.67 17.11 5.98
CA ALA A 175 -13.24 17.38 6.09
C ALA A 175 -12.51 16.06 5.93
N TYR A 176 -11.30 16.10 5.37
CA TYR A 176 -10.42 14.98 5.01
C TYR A 176 -10.58 14.39 3.59
N THR A 177 -10.78 15.24 2.58
CA THR A 177 -10.20 14.96 1.26
C THR A 177 -8.86 15.69 1.17
N TRP A 178 -7.76 14.95 1.36
CA TRP A 178 -6.42 15.47 1.08
C TRP A 178 -6.22 15.61 -0.44
N GLY A 179 -6.54 16.78 -0.99
CA GLY A 179 -5.90 17.28 -2.22
C GLY A 179 -6.52 16.99 -3.59
N LYS A 180 -7.76 16.48 -3.72
CA LYS A 180 -8.48 16.48 -5.01
C LYS A 180 -9.94 16.93 -4.86
N GLU A 181 -10.34 17.86 -5.72
CA GLU A 181 -11.74 18.28 -5.92
C GLU A 181 -12.42 17.31 -6.90
N LEU A 182 -13.64 16.84 -6.59
CA LEU A 182 -14.34 15.83 -7.40
C LEU A 182 -14.96 16.46 -8.67
N PRO A 183 -14.85 15.81 -9.84
CA PRO A 183 -15.57 16.24 -11.04
C PRO A 183 -17.07 15.92 -10.90
N GLY A 184 -17.92 16.96 -10.88
CA GLY A 184 -19.38 16.81 -10.94
C GLY A 184 -20.21 17.72 -10.03
N ALA A 185 -19.59 18.48 -9.13
CA ALA A 185 -20.31 19.48 -8.35
C ALA A 185 -20.54 20.74 -9.21
N THR A 186 -21.79 21.00 -9.61
CA THR A 186 -22.18 22.33 -10.12
C THR A 186 -21.89 23.38 -9.05
N PRO A 187 -21.21 24.50 -9.37
CA PRO A 187 -20.88 25.51 -8.39
C PRO A 187 -22.16 26.21 -7.89
N ALA A 188 -22.28 26.37 -6.58
CA ALA A 188 -23.24 27.28 -5.97
C ALA A 188 -22.92 28.74 -6.39
N PRO A 189 -23.92 29.63 -6.53
CA PRO A 189 -23.68 30.97 -7.04
C PRO A 189 -22.77 31.77 -6.09
N ALA A 190 -21.82 32.48 -6.70
CA ALA A 190 -20.85 33.33 -6.02
C ALA A 190 -21.55 34.38 -5.14
N GLN A 191 -21.19 34.40 -3.86
CA GLN A 191 -21.48 35.55 -2.99
C GLN A 191 -20.38 36.59 -3.21
N SER A 192 -20.79 37.77 -3.67
CA SER A 192 -19.94 38.90 -4.00
C SER A 192 -19.09 39.35 -2.80
N THR A 193 -17.79 39.48 -3.04
CA THR A 193 -16.83 40.19 -2.18
C THR A 193 -17.10 41.70 -2.19
N PRO A 194 -16.55 42.44 -1.21
CA PRO A 194 -16.05 43.77 -1.49
C PRO A 194 -14.52 43.85 -1.33
N ALA A 195 -13.92 44.34 -2.41
CA ALA A 195 -12.68 45.10 -2.60
C ALA A 195 -11.46 44.87 -1.68
N ALA A 196 -10.38 44.41 -2.31
CA ALA A 196 -9.02 44.38 -1.81
C ALA A 196 -8.35 45.77 -1.76
N THR A 197 -7.41 45.93 -0.83
CA THR A 197 -6.26 46.84 -0.92
C THR A 197 -4.98 45.98 -0.91
N PRO A 198 -3.93 46.26 -1.71
CA PRO A 198 -2.83 45.31 -1.91
C PRO A 198 -1.60 45.54 -1.03
N ALA A 199 -0.90 44.42 -0.78
CA ALA A 199 0.55 44.19 -0.65
C ALA A 199 1.15 43.92 0.76
N GLU A 200 1.51 42.66 1.02
CA GLU A 200 2.89 42.16 1.21
C GLU A 200 2.89 40.61 1.07
N PRO A 201 3.99 39.95 0.62
CA PRO A 201 3.99 38.50 0.38
C PRO A 201 4.11 37.75 1.72
N SER A 202 3.00 37.19 2.18
CA SER A 202 2.97 36.34 3.37
C SER A 202 3.50 34.93 3.05
N VAL A 203 4.49 34.51 3.84
CA VAL A 203 5.07 33.16 3.89
C VAL A 203 3.94 32.12 4.06
N PRO A 204 3.93 31.00 3.30
CA PRO A 204 2.89 29.99 3.46
C PRO A 204 2.94 29.38 4.86
N GLN A 205 1.82 29.48 5.58
CA GLN A 205 1.62 28.97 6.94
C GLN A 205 1.56 27.43 6.89
N ALA A 206 2.63 26.78 7.33
CA ALA A 206 2.66 25.34 7.51
C ALA A 206 2.65 25.02 9.02
N TYR A 207 1.59 24.32 9.44
CA TYR A 207 1.47 23.48 10.63
C TYR A 207 1.54 24.15 12.02
N THR A 208 0.38 24.58 12.53
CA THR A 208 0.11 24.62 13.97
C THR A 208 -1.22 23.93 14.27
N TRP A 209 -1.17 22.73 14.85
CA TRP A 209 -2.35 22.04 15.36
C TRP A 209 -2.66 22.55 16.78
N GLY A 210 -3.74 23.31 16.94
CA GLY A 210 -4.45 23.46 18.23
C GLY A 210 -3.90 24.44 19.27
N LYS A 211 -3.18 25.51 18.92
CA LYS A 211 -2.93 26.63 19.86
C LYS A 211 -3.03 27.99 19.16
N ASP A 212 -3.76 28.93 19.76
CA ASP A 212 -3.73 30.34 19.37
C ASP A 212 -2.35 30.96 19.68
N LEU A 213 -1.84 31.77 18.75
CA LEU A 213 -0.63 32.55 18.95
C LEU A 213 -0.91 33.71 19.92
N PRO A 214 0.04 34.07 20.81
CA PRO A 214 -0.10 35.29 21.60
C PRO A 214 -0.16 36.49 20.65
N THR A 215 -1.22 37.28 20.75
CA THR A 215 -1.33 38.56 20.07
C THR A 215 -0.18 39.44 20.54
N ALA A 216 0.69 39.86 19.61
CA ALA A 216 1.61 40.96 19.87
C ALA A 216 0.77 42.20 20.17
N GLY A 217 0.74 42.61 21.44
CA GLY A 217 0.19 43.89 21.84
C GLY A 217 1.06 45.02 21.28
N ASN A 218 0.40 46.04 20.74
CA ASN A 218 1.01 47.31 20.34
C ASN A 218 1.55 48.08 21.55
#